data_AF-A0A7C9ARI4-F1
#
_entry.id   AF-A0A7C9ARI4-F1
#
_cell.length_a   1.000
_cell.length_b   1.000
_cell.length_c   1.000
_cell.angle_alpha   90.00
_cell.angle_beta   90.00
_cell.angle_gamma   90.00
#
_symmetry.space_group_name_H-M   'P 1'
#
loop_
_entity.id
_entity.type
_entity.pdbx_description
1 polymer ?
#
loop_
_entity_poly.entity_id
_entity_poly.type
_entity_poly.pdbx_seq_one_letter_code
_entity_poly.pdbx_strand_id
1 'polypeptide(L)'
;VPDSFVLGSLLNACRVHGNIELGEEMVKRLMERDLDYSGVHTLLSNIYASANKWDGVVKVRGQMEEKEVRKVPGCSLIEVDGIVSEFGAGQRSHVLMEEIISSLLQIDKHCDPSGWIMVSD
;
A
#
# COMPACT_ATOMS: atom_id res chain seq x y z
N VAL A 1 -21.66 -2.52 -14.16
CA VAL A 1 -20.86 -3.05 -13.02
C VAL A 1 -20.23 -1.85 -12.33
N PRO A 2 -20.20 -1.77 -10.99
CA PRO A 2 -19.52 -0.67 -10.30
C PRO A 2 -18.05 -0.62 -10.73
N ASP A 3 -17.49 0.58 -10.87
CA ASP A 3 -16.07 0.73 -11.18
C ASP A 3 -15.18 0.37 -9.98
N SER A 4 -13.87 0.29 -10.23
CA SER A 4 -12.87 -0.05 -9.22
C SER A 4 -12.82 0.93 -8.06
N PHE A 5 -13.18 2.21 -8.27
CA PHE A 5 -13.21 3.22 -7.21
C PHE A 5 -14.35 2.95 -6.24
N VAL A 6 -15.56 2.70 -6.76
CA VAL A 6 -16.74 2.37 -5.93
C VAL A 6 -16.51 1.11 -5.10
N LEU A 7 -15.93 0.07 -5.72
CA LEU A 7 -15.60 -1.18 -5.03
C LEU A 7 -14.52 -0.97 -3.96
N GLY A 8 -13.49 -0.19 -4.27
CA GLY A 8 -12.43 0.18 -3.33
C GLY A 8 -12.97 0.97 -2.14
N SER A 9 -13.85 1.94 -2.37
CA SER A 9 -14.49 2.72 -1.30
C SER A 9 -15.32 1.83 -0.36
N LEU A 10 -16.06 0.87 -0.91
CA LEU A 10 -16.89 -0.03 -0.11
C LEU A 10 -16.04 -1.02 0.71
N LEU A 11 -14.95 -1.56 0.15
CA LEU A 11 -13.99 -2.37 0.91
C LEU A 11 -13.29 -1.55 2.01
N ASN A 12 -12.95 -0.30 1.73
CA ASN A 12 -12.41 0.59 2.75
C ASN A 12 -13.42 0.89 3.86
N ALA A 13 -14.72 1.00 3.55
CA ALA A 13 -15.76 1.11 4.57
C ALA A 13 -15.84 -0.16 5.45
N CYS A 14 -15.73 -1.35 4.85
CA CYS A 14 -15.66 -2.61 5.60
C CYS A 14 -14.48 -2.60 6.59
N ARG A 15 -13.31 -2.12 6.15
CA ARG A 15 -12.13 -1.93 7.00
C ARG A 15 -12.38 -0.97 8.17
N VAL A 16 -12.89 0.23 7.88
CA VAL A 16 -13.12 1.29 8.87
C VAL A 16 -14.16 0.88 9.90
N HIS A 17 -15.18 0.13 9.50
CA HIS A 17 -16.25 -0.34 10.38
C HIS A 17 -16.00 -1.74 10.98
N GLY A 18 -14.83 -2.36 10.69
CA GLY A 18 -14.46 -3.66 11.23
C GLY A 18 -15.34 -4.83 10.75
N ASN A 19 -16.03 -4.69 9.62
CA ASN A 19 -16.88 -5.75 9.05
C ASN A 19 -16.06 -6.65 8.13
N ILE A 20 -15.36 -7.60 8.72
CA ILE A 20 -14.41 -8.48 8.03
C ILE A 20 -15.17 -9.42 7.09
N GLU A 21 -16.28 -9.99 7.54
CA GLU A 21 -17.07 -10.97 6.81
C GLU A 21 -17.60 -10.40 5.50
N LEU A 22 -18.10 -9.16 5.54
CA LEU A 22 -18.54 -8.45 4.33
C LEU A 22 -17.36 -8.17 3.40
N GLY A 23 -16.21 -7.79 3.95
CA GLY A 23 -14.98 -7.59 3.20
C GLY A 23 -14.51 -8.84 2.45
N GLU A 24 -14.50 -9.99 3.14
CA GLU A 24 -14.14 -11.29 2.57
C GLU A 24 -15.11 -11.70 1.45
N GLU A 25 -16.41 -11.60 1.69
CA GLU A 25 -17.44 -11.95 0.71
C GLU A 25 -17.34 -11.06 -0.55
N MET A 26 -17.08 -9.76 -0.37
CA MET A 26 -16.87 -8.86 -1.49
C MET A 26 -15.63 -9.22 -2.31
N VAL A 27 -14.49 -9.47 -1.65
CA VAL A 27 -13.25 -9.84 -2.33
C VAL A 27 -13.44 -11.15 -3.10
N LYS A 28 -14.11 -12.14 -2.49
CA LYS A 28 -14.44 -13.41 -3.14
C LYS A 28 -15.25 -13.19 -4.43
N ARG A 29 -16.30 -12.36 -4.38
CA ARG A 29 -17.12 -12.04 -5.57
C ARG A 29 -16.34 -11.30 -6.67
N LEU A 30 -15.34 -10.51 -6.30
CA LEU A 30 -14.46 -9.84 -7.26
C LEU A 30 -13.55 -10.85 -7.96
N MET A 31 -12.99 -11.79 -7.20
CA MET A 31 -12.19 -12.89 -7.75
C MET A 31 -13.00 -13.80 -8.68
N GLU A 32 -14.25 -14.13 -8.32
CA GLU A 32 -15.17 -14.92 -9.16
C GLU A 32 -15.53 -14.24 -10.50
N ARG A 33 -15.26 -12.94 -10.64
CA ARG A 33 -15.54 -12.15 -11.86
C ARG A 33 -14.28 -11.78 -12.64
N ASP A 34 -13.15 -12.43 -12.35
CA ASP A 34 -11.83 -12.12 -12.91
C ASP A 34 -11.39 -10.65 -12.69
N LEU A 35 -11.91 -10.01 -11.63
CA LEU A 35 -11.43 -8.70 -11.16
C LEU A 35 -10.35 -8.88 -10.09
N ASP A 36 -9.47 -9.86 -10.28
CA ASP A 36 -8.42 -10.25 -9.36
C ASP A 36 -7.12 -9.49 -9.68
N TYR A 37 -7.02 -8.26 -9.17
CA TYR A 37 -5.83 -7.41 -9.32
C TYR A 37 -5.23 -7.08 -7.95
N SER A 38 -3.98 -6.62 -7.94
CA SER A 38 -3.21 -6.36 -6.71
C SER A 38 -3.92 -5.48 -5.69
N GLY A 39 -4.79 -4.57 -6.14
CA GLY A 39 -5.59 -3.70 -5.30
C GLY A 39 -6.62 -4.45 -4.44
N VAL A 40 -7.26 -5.50 -4.97
CA VAL A 40 -8.25 -6.30 -4.24
C VAL A 40 -7.58 -7.07 -3.10
N HIS A 41 -6.45 -7.73 -3.39
CA HIS A 41 -5.65 -8.39 -2.37
C HIS A 41 -5.12 -7.42 -1.31
N THR A 42 -4.64 -6.23 -1.73
CA THR A 42 -4.17 -5.20 -0.79
C THR A 42 -5.28 -4.75 0.16
N LEU A 43 -6.51 -4.56 -0.35
CA LEU A 43 -7.65 -4.16 0.47
C LEU A 43 -8.05 -5.26 1.47
N LEU A 44 -8.06 -6.54 1.06
CA LEU A 44 -8.31 -7.66 1.98
C LEU A 44 -7.25 -7.74 3.09
N SER A 45 -5.97 -7.58 2.73
CA SER A 45 -4.87 -7.54 3.68
C SER A 45 -5.04 -6.40 4.70
N ASN A 46 -5.44 -5.21 4.23
CA ASN A 46 -5.70 -4.06 5.10
C ASN A 46 -6.89 -4.26 6.05
N ILE A 47 -7.93 -4.99 5.62
CA ILE A 47 -9.06 -5.38 6.47
C ILE A 47 -8.57 -6.28 7.61
N TYR A 48 -7.77 -7.31 7.30
CA TYR A 48 -7.18 -8.18 8.32
C TYR A 48 -6.23 -7.42 9.26
N ALA A 49 -5.36 -6.56 8.72
CA ALA A 49 -4.45 -5.74 9.52
C ALA A 49 -5.20 -4.82 10.49
N SER A 50 -6.27 -4.15 10.01
CA SER A 50 -7.09 -3.26 10.86
C SER A 50 -7.83 -4.02 11.97
N ALA A 51 -8.02 -5.33 11.79
CA ALA A 51 -8.59 -6.23 12.79
C ALA A 51 -7.54 -6.98 13.63
N ASN A 52 -6.25 -6.62 13.53
CA ASN A 52 -5.13 -7.31 14.18
C ASN A 52 -5.01 -8.82 13.85
N LYS A 53 -5.53 -9.26 12.69
CA LYS A 53 -5.50 -10.65 12.22
C LYS A 53 -4.29 -10.88 11.31
N TRP A 54 -3.09 -10.90 11.88
CA TRP A 54 -1.82 -11.03 11.14
C TRP A 54 -1.72 -12.32 10.32
N ASP A 55 -2.32 -13.42 10.78
CA ASP A 55 -2.37 -14.68 10.04
C ASP A 55 -3.07 -14.51 8.67
N GLY A 56 -4.12 -13.69 8.63
CA GLY A 56 -4.83 -13.32 7.42
C GLY A 56 -3.99 -12.44 6.50
N VAL A 57 -3.24 -11.49 7.05
CA VAL A 57 -2.28 -10.65 6.31
C VAL A 57 -1.22 -11.52 5.61
N VAL A 58 -0.62 -12.45 6.35
CA VAL A 58 0.39 -13.39 5.83
C VAL A 58 -0.19 -14.29 4.74
N LYS A 59 -1.40 -14.83 4.97
CA LYS A 59 -2.08 -15.67 3.98
C LYS A 59 -2.33 -14.91 2.67
N VAL A 60 -2.82 -13.68 2.74
CA VAL A 60 -3.07 -12.86 1.55
C VAL A 60 -1.76 -12.56 0.81
N ARG A 61 -0.68 -12.25 1.54
CA ARG A 61 0.65 -12.03 0.95
C ARG A 61 1.17 -13.26 0.23
N GLY A 62 1.03 -14.45 0.83
CA GLY A 62 1.41 -15.71 0.19
C GLY A 62 0.61 -16.01 -1.07
N GLN A 63 -0.71 -15.72 -1.08
CA GLN A 63 -1.54 -15.86 -2.28
C GLN A 63 -1.12 -14.89 -3.40
N MET A 64 -0.73 -13.66 -3.06
CA MET A 64 -0.22 -12.70 -4.03
C MET A 64 1.10 -13.18 -4.65
N GLU A 65 1.98 -13.77 -3.84
CA GLU A 65 3.25 -14.35 -4.31
C GLU A 65 3.02 -15.54 -5.24
N GLU A 66 2.14 -16.48 -4.86
CA GLU A 66 1.79 -17.66 -5.65
C GLU A 66 1.20 -17.29 -7.02
N LYS A 67 0.37 -16.26 -7.07
CA LYS A 67 -0.25 -15.76 -8.31
C LYS A 67 0.62 -14.77 -9.08
N GLU A 68 1.85 -14.50 -8.62
CA GLU A 68 2.73 -13.46 -9.14
C GLU A 68 2.09 -12.06 -9.22
N VAL A 69 1.09 -11.81 -8.37
CA VAL A 69 0.38 -10.53 -8.28
C VAL A 69 1.22 -9.56 -7.46
N ARG A 70 1.83 -8.59 -8.12
CA ARG A 70 2.58 -7.52 -7.45
C ARG A 70 1.78 -6.23 -7.45
N LYS A 71 1.77 -5.53 -6.31
CA LYS A 71 1.29 -4.16 -6.27
C LYS A 71 2.17 -3.30 -7.17
N VAL A 72 1.55 -2.51 -8.04
CA VAL A 72 2.27 -1.46 -8.78
C VAL A 72 2.84 -0.49 -7.76
N PRO A 73 4.17 -0.30 -7.70
CA PRO A 73 4.77 0.64 -6.78
C PRO A 73 4.17 2.03 -6.98
N GLY A 74 3.94 2.76 -5.89
CA GLY A 74 3.63 4.18 -6.00
C GLY A 74 4.84 4.93 -6.55
N CYS A 75 4.64 5.99 -7.32
CA CYS A 75 5.70 6.88 -7.76
C CYS A 75 5.33 8.33 -7.42
N SER A 76 6.35 9.13 -7.11
CA SER A 76 6.25 10.58 -7.00
C SER A 76 7.23 11.23 -7.96
N LEU A 77 6.93 12.47 -8.35
CA LEU A 77 7.71 13.24 -9.31
C LEU A 77 8.00 14.61 -8.69
N ILE A 78 9.21 15.11 -8.89
CA ILE A 78 9.57 16.50 -8.59
C ILE A 78 10.14 17.14 -9.85
N GLU A 79 9.87 18.42 -10.04
CA GLU A 79 10.45 19.22 -11.12
C GLU A 79 11.23 20.39 -10.51
N VAL A 80 12.51 20.50 -10.86
CA VAL A 80 13.38 21.60 -10.45
C VAL A 80 14.13 22.09 -11.68
N ASP A 81 14.05 23.39 -11.97
CA ASP A 81 14.70 24.02 -13.11
C ASP A 81 14.43 23.32 -14.46
N GLY A 82 13.21 22.80 -14.64
CA GLY A 82 12.78 22.08 -15.84
C GLY A 82 13.26 20.64 -15.95
N ILE A 83 13.93 20.11 -14.91
CA ILE A 83 14.36 18.70 -14.82
C ILE A 83 13.36 17.94 -13.96
N VAL A 84 12.72 16.93 -14.56
CA VAL A 84 11.81 16.01 -13.86
C VAL A 84 12.58 14.81 -13.32
N SER A 85 12.49 14.58 -12.01
CA SER A 85 13.02 13.37 -11.35
C SER A 85 11.87 12.52 -10.80
N GLU A 86 11.91 11.22 -11.08
CA GLU A 86 10.93 10.22 -10.61
C GLU A 86 11.48 9.42 -9.43
N PHE A 87 10.64 9.19 -8.42
CA PHE A 87 10.94 8.39 -7.24
C PHE A 87 9.90 7.28 -7.08
N GLY A 88 10.32 6.04 -7.32
CA GLY A 88 9.49 4.86 -7.04
C GLY A 88 9.54 4.45 -5.57
N ALA A 89 8.39 4.01 -5.03
CA ALA A 89 8.31 3.40 -3.71
C ALA A 89 9.21 2.15 -3.66
N GLY A 90 10.11 2.10 -2.68
CA GLY A 90 11.11 1.03 -2.52
C GLY A 90 12.31 1.13 -3.47
N GLN A 91 12.39 2.17 -4.31
CA GLN A 91 13.55 2.42 -5.16
C GLN A 91 14.75 2.84 -4.30
N ARG A 92 15.87 2.14 -4.46
CA ARG A 92 17.13 2.41 -3.75
C ARG A 92 18.24 2.96 -4.65
N SER A 93 17.95 3.09 -5.94
CA SER A 93 18.91 3.55 -6.95
C SER A 93 18.39 4.83 -7.59
N HIS A 94 19.03 5.95 -7.25
CA HIS A 94 18.87 7.26 -7.89
C HIS A 94 20.23 7.93 -7.88
N VAL A 95 20.54 8.75 -8.89
CA VAL A 95 21.88 9.36 -9.02
C VAL A 95 22.21 10.27 -7.82
N LEU A 96 21.18 10.83 -7.19
CA LEU A 96 21.28 11.69 -5.99
C LEU A 96 20.91 10.96 -4.68
N MET A 97 20.82 9.62 -4.68
CA MET A 97 20.34 8.86 -3.51
C MET A 97 21.16 9.15 -2.24
N GLU A 98 22.48 9.25 -2.37
CA GLU A 98 23.37 9.59 -1.24
C GLU A 98 23.06 10.97 -0.64
N GLU A 99 22.85 11.97 -1.51
CA GLU A 99 22.52 13.34 -1.09
C GLU A 99 21.15 13.43 -0.44
N ILE A 100 20.16 12.71 -0.99
CA ILE A 100 18.81 12.61 -0.43
C ILE A 100 18.86 11.99 0.97
N ILE A 101 19.56 10.86 1.13
CA ILE A 101 19.71 10.18 2.43
C ILE A 101 20.44 11.09 3.42
N SER A 102 21.52 11.74 3.01
CA SER A 102 22.27 12.68 3.86
C SER A 102 21.37 13.83 4.34
N SER A 103 20.56 14.40 3.44
CA SER A 103 19.61 15.47 3.77
C SER A 103 18.53 15.00 4.75
N LEU A 104 17.97 13.81 4.53
CA LEU A 104 17.00 13.19 5.46
C LEU A 104 17.59 13.01 6.86
N LEU A 105 18.83 12.50 6.97
CA LEU A 105 19.52 12.34 8.24
C LEU A 105 19.83 13.67 8.94
N GLN A 106 20.06 14.75 8.19
CA GLN A 106 20.22 16.08 8.77
C GLN A 106 18.91 16.63 9.33
N ILE A 107 17.80 16.41 8.62
CA ILE A 107 16.47 16.81 9.09
C ILE A 107 16.10 16.01 10.35
N ASP A 108 16.36 14.70 10.35
CA ASP A 108 16.08 13.81 11.49
C ASP A 108 16.75 14.30 12.78
N LYS A 109 17.99 14.79 12.72
CA LYS A 109 18.71 15.39 13.87
C LYS A 109 18.02 16.60 14.50
N HIS A 110 17.15 17.27 13.76
CA HIS A 110 16.43 18.47 14.21
C HIS A 110 14.94 18.20 14.47
N CYS A 111 14.46 16.99 14.17
CA CYS A 111 13.08 16.57 14.45
C CYS A 111 12.95 16.07 15.89
N ASP A 112 11.88 16.48 16.56
CA ASP A 112 11.52 15.94 17.88
C ASP A 112 11.15 14.44 17.73
N PRO A 113 11.80 13.52 18.45
CA PRO A 113 11.49 12.09 18.45
C PRO A 113 10.00 11.78 18.72
N SER A 114 9.29 12.65 19.44
CA SER A 114 7.87 12.49 19.74
C SER A 114 6.93 12.77 18.55
N GLY A 115 7.45 13.35 17.46
CA GLY A 115 6.71 13.61 16.22
C GLY A 115 6.69 12.44 15.23
N TRP A 116 7.45 11.37 15.48
CA TRP A 116 7.54 10.23 14.56
C TRP A 116 6.39 9.26 14.76
N ILE A 117 5.67 8.95 13.68
CA ILE A 117 4.70 7.85 13.64
C ILE A 117 5.40 6.66 13.00
N MET A 118 5.53 5.57 13.76
CA MET A 118 6.00 4.29 13.22
C MET A 118 4.96 3.77 12.22
N VAL A 119 5.32 3.69 10.94
CA VAL A 119 4.51 3.04 9.92
C VAL A 119 5.13 1.67 9.66
N SER A 120 4.40 0.60 9.96
CA SER A 120 4.82 -0.78 9.66
C SER A 120 4.24 -1.22 8.31
N ASP A 121 5.10 -1.72 7.42
CA ASP A 121 4.76 -2.29 6.11
C ASP A 121 4.20 -3.73 6.18
#